data_AF-A0A2D1V4I1-F1
#
_entry.id   AF-A0A2D1V4I1-F1
#
_cell.length_a   1.000
_cell.length_b   1.000
_cell.length_c   1.000
_cell.angle_alpha   90.00
_cell.angle_beta   90.00
_cell.angle_gamma   90.00
#
_symmetry.space_group_name_H-M   'P 1'
#
loop_
_entity.id
_entity.type
_entity.pdbx_description
1 polymer ?
#
loop_
_entity_poly.entity_id
_entity_poly.type
_entity_poly.pdbx_seq_one_letter_code
_entity_poly.pdbx_strand_id
1 'polypeptide(L)' 'KDIIGLLRNTYALITLEEDIAFLRYGYLSPQQSQMIRKEIAKLCDELRPHALALVDSFGIPQPYLS' A
#
# COMPACT_ATOMS: atom_id res chain seq x y z
N LYS A 1 -0.02 -9.67 -12.56
CA LYS A 1 -0.39 -8.29 -12.13
C LYS A 1 0.77 -7.38 -12.52
N ASP A 2 0.50 -6.23 -13.10
CA ASP A 2 1.53 -5.21 -13.31
C ASP A 2 1.97 -4.61 -11.94
N ILE A 3 3.23 -4.21 -11.81
CA ILE A 3 3.83 -3.70 -10.58
C ILE A 3 3.18 -2.40 -10.12
N ILE A 4 2.81 -1.53 -11.07
CA ILE A 4 2.07 -0.30 -10.77
C ILE A 4 0.64 -0.63 -10.31
N GLY A 5 0.05 -1.71 -10.83
CA GLY A 5 -1.22 -2.24 -10.35
C GLY A 5 -1.14 -2.74 -8.90
N LEU A 6 -0.02 -3.33 -8.51
CA LEU A 6 0.24 -3.73 -7.12
C LEU A 6 0.33 -2.50 -6.21
N LEU A 7 1.13 -1.50 -6.61
CA LEU A 7 1.30 -0.25 -5.86
C LEU A 7 -0.03 0.50 -5.66
N ARG A 8 -0.84 0.62 -6.73
CA ARG A 8 -2.17 1.23 -6.68
C ARG A 8 -3.09 0.50 -5.69
N ASN A 9 -3.09 -0.83 -5.70
CA ASN A 9 -3.92 -1.61 -4.80
C ASN A 9 -3.48 -1.42 -3.34
N THR A 10 -2.17 -1.46 -3.07
CA THR A 10 -1.61 -1.18 -1.75
C THR A 10 -2.02 0.21 -1.26
N TYR A 11 -1.88 1.24 -2.10
CA TYR A 11 -2.29 2.61 -1.77
C TYR A 11 -3.77 2.73 -1.44
N ALA A 12 -4.65 2.13 -2.27
CA ALA A 12 -6.08 2.17 -2.04
C ALA A 12 -6.48 1.49 -0.71
N LEU A 13 -5.87 0.34 -0.38
CA LEU A 13 -6.16 -0.36 0.87
C LEU A 13 -5.62 0.37 2.09
N ILE A 14 -4.42 0.96 2.02
CA ILE A 14 -3.88 1.80 3.11
C ILE A 14 -4.80 3.00 3.34
N THR A 15 -5.25 3.67 2.28
CA THR A 15 -6.18 4.81 2.39
C THR A 15 -7.49 4.41 3.10
N LEU A 16 -8.03 3.23 2.79
CA LEU A 16 -9.22 2.71 3.45
C LEU A 16 -8.99 2.33 4.93
N GLU A 17 -7.77 1.94 5.29
CA GLU A 17 -7.41 1.49 6.64
C GLU A 17 -7.11 2.68 7.56
N GLU A 18 -6.46 3.72 7.05
CA GLU A 18 -6.08 4.92 7.81
C GLU A 18 -7.27 5.84 8.10
N ASP A 19 -8.30 5.84 7.24
CA ASP A 19 -9.48 6.69 7.43
C ASP A 19 -10.57 6.02 8.28
N ILE A 20 -10.68 6.48 9.52
CA ILE A 20 -11.69 6.02 10.48
C ILE A 20 -13.14 6.27 10.04
N ALA A 21 -13.37 7.15 9.06
CA ALA A 21 -14.71 7.45 8.54
C ALA A 21 -15.38 6.20 7.96
N PHE A 22 -14.62 5.30 7.34
CA PHE A 22 -15.15 4.07 6.77
C PHE A 22 -15.76 3.14 7.84
N LEU A 23 -15.15 3.08 9.02
CA LEU A 23 -15.71 2.36 10.17
C LEU A 23 -16.83 3.15 10.84
N ARG A 24 -16.65 4.46 11.04
CA ARG A 24 -17.63 5.34 11.72
C ARG A 24 -18.99 5.34 11.05
N TYR A 25 -19.01 5.41 9.72
CA TYR A 25 -20.24 5.47 8.93
C TYR A 25 -20.71 4.08 8.45
N GLY A 26 -20.03 3.00 8.86
CA GLY A 26 -20.45 1.63 8.57
C GLY A 26 -20.20 1.16 7.13
N TYR A 27 -19.37 1.86 6.35
CA TYR A 27 -18.92 1.39 5.03
C TYR A 27 -18.03 0.14 5.13
N LEU A 28 -17.32 -0.01 6.24
CA LEU A 28 -16.56 -1.21 6.60
C LEU A 28 -17.02 -1.73 7.96
N SER A 29 -17.10 -3.05 8.07
CA SER A 29 -17.21 -3.71 9.37
C SER A 29 -15.82 -3.86 10.03
N PRO A 30 -15.77 -4.04 11.37
CA PRO A 30 -14.50 -4.34 12.06
C PRO A 30 -13.78 -5.58 11.48
N GLN A 31 -14.54 -6.59 11.05
CA GLN A 31 -13.97 -7.79 10.43
C GLN A 31 -13.37 -7.49 9.05
N GLN A 32 -14.05 -6.68 8.22
CA GLN A 32 -13.52 -6.25 6.92
C GLN A 32 -12.25 -5.41 7.09
N SER A 33 -12.21 -4.51 8.08
CA SER A 33 -11.00 -3.75 8.41
C SER A 33 -9.82 -4.67 8.79
N GLN A 34 -10.04 -5.71 9.59
CA GLN A 34 -9.01 -6.70 9.87
C GLN A 34 -8.56 -7.48 8.62
N MET A 35 -9.48 -7.80 7.70
CA MET A 35 -9.14 -8.44 6.42
C MET A 35 -8.30 -7.52 5.54
N ILE A 36 -8.63 -6.23 5.47
CA ILE A 36 -7.85 -5.23 4.75
C ILE A 36 -6.42 -5.17 5.29
N ARG A 37 -6.23 -5.11 6.61
CA ARG A 37 -4.89 -5.14 7.23
C ARG A 37 -4.06 -6.35 6.82
N LYS A 38 -4.69 -7.54 6.78
CA LYS A 38 -4.02 -8.78 6.33
C LYS A 38 -3.65 -8.71 4.85
N GLU A 39 -4.53 -8.18 4.01
CA GLU A 39 -4.24 -8.02 2.58
C GLU A 39 -3.15 -6.98 2.34
N ILE A 40 -3.10 -5.87 3.08
CA ILE A 40 -2.00 -4.90 3.01
C ILE A 40 -0.66 -5.59 3.30
N ALA A 41 -0.58 -6.38 4.38
CA ALA A 41 0.65 -7.10 4.72
C ALA A 41 1.11 -8.03 3.58
N LYS A 42 0.18 -8.77 2.97
CA LYS A 42 0.45 -9.63 1.82
C LYS A 42 0.92 -8.84 0.60
N LEU A 43 0.28 -7.72 0.26
CA LEU A 43 0.69 -6.89 -0.87
C LEU A 43 2.07 -6.25 -0.62
N CYS A 44 2.40 -5.90 0.63
CA CYS A 44 3.73 -5.44 1.01
C CYS A 44 4.79 -6.54 0.80
N ASP A 45 4.46 -7.81 1.10
CA ASP A 45 5.35 -8.94 0.82
C ASP A 45 5.55 -9.14 -0.69
N GLU A 46 4.49 -9.00 -1.49
CA GLU A 46 4.56 -9.05 -2.96
C GLU A 46 5.36 -7.87 -3.55
N LEU A 47 5.28 -6.68 -2.93
CA LEU A 47 5.95 -5.47 -3.40
C LEU A 47 7.44 -5.43 -3.02
N ARG A 48 7.81 -6.04 -1.87
CA ARG A 48 9.17 -6.04 -1.32
C ARG A 48 10.29 -6.31 -2.33
N PRO A 49 10.25 -7.37 -3.18
CA PRO A 49 11.32 -7.64 -4.14
C PRO A 49 11.47 -6.54 -5.22
N HIS A 50 10.48 -5.69 -5.41
CA HIS A 50 10.46 -4.65 -6.44
C HIS A 50 10.67 -3.24 -5.87
N ALA A 51 10.67 -3.07 -4.55
CA ALA A 51 10.70 -1.76 -3.90
C ALA A 51 11.92 -0.93 -4.29
N LEU A 52 13.11 -1.54 -4.35
CA LEU A 52 14.34 -0.84 -4.75
C LEU A 52 14.24 -0.34 -6.21
N ALA A 53 13.86 -1.22 -7.14
CA ALA A 53 13.73 -0.86 -8.55
C ALA A 53 12.69 0.26 -8.78
N LEU A 54 11.62 0.30 -7.98
CA LEU A 54 10.62 1.37 -8.02
C LEU A 54 11.21 2.71 -7.56
N VAL A 55 11.98 2.73 -6.47
CA VAL A 55 12.62 3.95 -5.98
C VAL A 55 13.72 4.43 -6.93
N ASP A 56 14.55 3.51 -7.43
CA ASP A 56 15.62 3.81 -8.38
C ASP A 56 15.06 4.40 -9.69
N SER A 57 13.84 4.01 -10.09
CA SER A 57 13.18 4.53 -11.29
C SER A 57 12.88 6.03 -11.25
N PHE A 58 12.90 6.65 -10.07
CA PHE A 58 12.80 8.11 -9.95
C PHE A 58 14.06 8.84 -10.43
N GLY A 59 15.17 8.14 -10.63
CA GLY A 59 16.39 8.72 -11.20
C GLY A 59 17.03 9.80 -10.32
N ILE A 60 16.76 9.80 -9.01
CA ILE A 60 17.30 10.78 -8.07
C ILE A 60 18.77 10.44 -7.79
N PRO A 61 19.73 11.33 -8.11
CA PRO A 61 21.13 11.06 -7.86
C PRO A 61 21.43 10.95 -6.35
N GLN A 62 22.32 10.02 -5.97
CA GLN A 62 22.71 9.76 -4.58
C GLN A 62 23.08 11.01 -3.75
N PRO A 63 23.76 12.04 -4.30
CA PRO A 63 24.08 13.25 -3.53
C PRO A 63 22.87 14.04 -3.01
N TYR A 64 21.66 13.79 -3.54
CA TYR A 64 20.43 14.41 -3.07
C TYR A 64 19.66 13.57 -2.03
N LEU A 65 20.14 12.36 -1.74
CA LEU A 65 19.50 11.39 -0.82
C LEU A 65 20.21 11.29 0.54
N SER A 66 21.27 12.09 0.75
CA SER A 66 22.09 12.14 1.97
C SER A 66 21.67 13.26 2.91
#